data_AF-A0ABD2W5U4-F1
#
_entry.id   AF-A0ABD2W5U4-F1
#
_cell.length_a   1.000
_cell.length_b   1.000
_cell.length_c   1.000
_cell.angle_alpha   90.00
_cell.angle_beta   90.00
_cell.angle_gamma   90.00
#
_symmetry.space_group_name_H-M   'P 1'
#
loop_
_entity.id
_entity.type
_entity.pdbx_description
1 polymer ?
#
loop_
_entity_poly.entity_id
_entity_poly.type
_entity_poly.pdbx_seq_one_letter_code
_entity_poly.pdbx_strand_id
1 'polypeptide(L)'
;MLLEDIPSFLKISRTVLLPKVKGTRDPSKFRPITISLLLMRIFHKIFADRFKEIDLDKRQRAFIESDGCADNICLLDLALKYHHTFKKNLFLATIDMQKAFESVVQKATITILKAKSVPSRFISYYMNMYNGSLTILQHGDWSSDPIHPECGEKQGDPLSPIIFNCMIDEMLRQLPEEIGVEMNGLRLNVMTFGDDLNLIASTKRGLQSLINNAVLALYNCSGQS
;
A
#
# COMPACT_ATOMS: atom_id res chain seq x y z
N MET A 1 29.03 -0.86 -5.84
CA MET A 1 29.33 -2.17 -5.20
C MET A 1 28.10 -2.74 -4.48
N LEU A 2 27.57 -2.19 -3.38
CA LEU A 2 26.40 -2.77 -2.68
C LEU A 2 25.04 -2.64 -3.40
N LEU A 3 24.90 -1.76 -4.38
CA LEU A 3 23.62 -1.50 -5.07
C LEU A 3 23.37 -2.38 -6.29
N GLU A 4 24.39 -3.10 -6.77
CA GLU A 4 24.31 -3.88 -8.00
C GLU A 4 24.29 -5.38 -7.71
N ASP A 5 24.96 -5.83 -6.64
CA ASP A 5 24.90 -7.23 -6.21
C ASP A 5 24.86 -7.33 -4.68
N ILE A 6 23.67 -7.61 -4.13
CA ILE A 6 23.47 -7.80 -2.70
C ILE A 6 23.88 -9.24 -2.36
N PRO A 7 24.82 -9.46 -1.43
CA PRO A 7 25.18 -10.81 -0.98
C PRO A 7 23.97 -11.63 -0.53
N SER A 8 23.94 -12.93 -0.87
CA SER A 8 22.82 -13.83 -0.59
C SER A 8 22.44 -13.87 0.90
N PHE A 9 23.43 -13.87 1.80
CA PHE A 9 23.19 -13.87 3.24
C PHE A 9 22.39 -12.64 3.72
N LEU A 10 22.52 -11.49 3.03
CA LEU A 10 21.75 -10.28 3.34
C LEU A 10 20.29 -10.36 2.89
N LYS A 11 19.97 -11.29 1.98
CA LYS A 11 18.61 -11.49 1.44
C LYS A 11 17.79 -12.50 2.23
N ILE A 12 18.36 -13.09 3.29
CA ILE A 12 17.68 -14.03 4.17
C ILE A 12 16.87 -13.23 5.20
N SER A 13 15.61 -13.59 5.36
CA SER A 13 14.69 -13.01 6.33
C SER A 13 13.99 -14.10 7.13
N ARG A 14 13.35 -13.72 8.23
CA ARG A 14 12.42 -14.59 8.96
C ARG A 14 11.05 -13.95 8.98
N THR A 15 9.99 -14.72 8.78
CA THR A 15 8.62 -14.22 8.83
C THR A 15 7.90 -14.86 10.01
N VAL A 16 7.50 -14.04 10.98
CA VAL A 16 6.77 -14.48 12.16
C VAL A 16 5.27 -14.36 11.91
N LEU A 17 4.52 -15.42 12.19
CA LEU A 17 3.07 -15.44 12.02
C LEU A 17 2.37 -14.96 13.30
N LEU A 18 1.85 -13.74 13.29
CA LEU A 18 1.11 -13.17 14.42
C LEU A 18 -0.40 -13.43 14.27
N PRO A 19 -1.07 -14.03 15.27
CA PRO A 19 -2.52 -14.27 15.18
C PRO A 19 -3.30 -12.96 15.27
N LYS A 20 -4.19 -12.70 14.30
CA LYS A 20 -5.16 -11.57 14.36
C LYS A 20 -6.24 -11.80 15.41
N VAL A 21 -6.58 -13.08 15.66
CA VAL A 21 -7.58 -13.51 16.65
C VAL A 21 -6.96 -14.58 17.53
N LYS A 22 -7.11 -14.46 18.86
CA LYS A 22 -6.56 -15.43 19.81
C LYS A 22 -7.10 -16.84 19.51
N GLY A 23 -6.20 -17.84 19.52
CA GLY A 23 -6.54 -19.25 19.34
C GLY A 23 -6.95 -19.66 17.92
N THR A 24 -6.81 -18.78 16.91
CA THR A 24 -7.10 -19.16 15.53
C THR A 24 -6.15 -20.24 15.02
N ARG A 25 -6.70 -21.22 14.31
CA ARG A 25 -5.93 -22.22 13.54
C ARG A 25 -6.01 -21.98 12.03
N ASP A 26 -6.79 -20.99 11.62
CA ASP A 26 -6.95 -20.60 10.22
C ASP A 26 -5.76 -19.74 9.78
N PRO A 27 -4.94 -20.19 8.80
CA PRO A 27 -3.79 -19.45 8.29
C PRO A 27 -4.15 -18.04 7.78
N SER A 28 -5.37 -17.85 7.24
CA SER A 28 -5.82 -16.55 6.73
C SER A 28 -5.98 -15.47 7.82
N LYS A 29 -6.10 -15.91 9.07
CA LYS A 29 -6.21 -15.05 10.26
C LYS A 29 -4.87 -14.79 10.94
N PHE A 30 -3.76 -15.14 10.29
CA PHE A 30 -2.44 -14.70 10.70
C PHE A 30 -2.00 -13.48 9.91
N ARG A 31 -1.18 -12.65 10.53
CA ARG A 31 -0.48 -11.53 9.91
C ARG A 31 1.01 -11.90 9.84
N PRO A 32 1.57 -12.11 8.64
CA PRO A 32 2.99 -12.38 8.49
C PRO A 32 3.79 -11.10 8.73
N ILE A 33 4.75 -11.11 9.66
CA ILE A 33 5.70 -10.01 9.85
C ILE A 33 7.10 -10.48 9.46
N THR A 34 7.60 -9.93 8.37
CA THR A 34 8.93 -10.24 7.83
C THR A 34 9.98 -9.35 8.48
N ILE A 35 10.98 -10.00 9.07
CA ILE A 35 12.10 -9.39 9.76
C ILE A 35 13.36 -9.70 8.94
N SER A 36 13.77 -8.71 8.16
CA SER A 36 15.06 -8.70 7.46
C SER A 36 16.22 -8.48 8.45
N LEU A 37 17.44 -8.79 8.03
CA LEU A 37 18.66 -8.47 8.78
C LEU A 37 18.73 -6.99 9.15
N LEU A 38 19.29 -6.69 10.33
CA LEU A 38 19.37 -5.33 10.86
C LEU A 38 20.03 -4.36 9.88
N LEU A 39 21.13 -4.78 9.24
CA LEU A 39 21.84 -3.97 8.25
C LEU A 39 20.91 -3.56 7.09
N MET A 40 20.14 -4.50 6.55
CA MET A 40 19.18 -4.21 5.48
C MET A 40 18.09 -3.25 5.94
N ARG A 41 17.57 -3.43 7.16
CA ARG A 41 16.56 -2.52 7.73
C ARG A 41 17.09 -1.08 7.89
N ILE A 42 18.36 -0.91 8.26
CA ILE A 42 19.01 0.41 8.32
C ILE A 42 19.10 1.02 6.92
N PHE A 43 19.57 0.26 5.92
CA PHE A 43 19.62 0.72 4.53
C PHE A 43 18.23 1.10 4.00
N HIS A 44 17.23 0.26 4.25
CA HIS A 44 15.86 0.52 3.83
C HIS A 44 15.25 1.72 4.54
N LYS A 45 15.62 1.99 5.78
CA LYS A 45 15.23 3.22 6.47
C LYS A 45 15.82 4.46 5.79
N ILE A 46 17.10 4.41 5.41
CA ILE A 46 17.74 5.51 4.67
C ILE A 46 17.03 5.74 3.33
N PHE A 47 16.69 4.67 2.61
CA PHE A 47 15.91 4.80 1.37
C PHE A 47 14.52 5.37 1.64
N ALA A 48 13.79 4.87 2.64
CA ALA A 48 12.48 5.38 2.99
C ALA A 48 12.51 6.89 3.29
N ASP A 49 13.55 7.38 3.97
CA ASP A 49 13.71 8.81 4.24
C ASP A 49 13.99 9.63 2.97
N ARG A 50 14.76 9.11 2.03
CA ARG A 50 14.98 9.77 0.73
C ARG A 50 13.74 9.74 -0.16
N PHE A 51 12.94 8.68 -0.07
CA PHE A 51 11.70 8.56 -0.85
C PHE A 51 10.61 9.55 -0.41
N LYS A 52 10.76 10.23 0.74
CA LYS A 52 9.87 11.33 1.14
C LYS A 52 9.88 12.49 0.15
N GLU A 53 10.93 12.62 -0.67
CA GLU A 53 11.02 13.63 -1.73
C GLU A 53 10.16 13.31 -2.96
N ILE A 54 9.63 12.08 -3.06
CA ILE A 54 8.72 11.70 -4.14
C ILE A 54 7.36 12.34 -3.89
N ASP A 55 6.86 13.08 -4.87
CA ASP A 55 5.52 13.64 -4.83
C ASP A 55 4.49 12.50 -4.92
N LEU A 56 3.66 12.40 -3.88
CA LEU A 56 2.57 11.43 -3.74
C LEU A 56 1.26 12.21 -3.59
N ASP A 57 0.20 11.62 -4.11
CA ASP A 57 -1.13 12.17 -4.03
C ASP A 57 -1.54 12.39 -2.57
N LYS A 58 -1.93 13.62 -2.29
CA LYS A 58 -2.30 14.09 -0.94
C LYS A 58 -3.54 13.40 -0.38
N ARG A 59 -4.26 12.60 -1.19
CA ARG A 59 -5.38 11.77 -0.73
C ARG A 59 -4.91 10.49 -0.01
N GLN A 60 -3.65 10.07 -0.22
CA GLN A 60 -3.03 9.02 0.60
C GLN A 60 -2.47 9.60 1.89
N ARG A 61 -3.11 9.21 3.00
CA ARG A 61 -2.84 9.74 4.33
C ARG A 61 -2.15 8.76 5.27
N ALA A 62 -1.85 7.54 4.82
CA ALA A 62 -1.03 6.63 5.61
C ALA A 62 0.47 6.84 5.41
N PHE A 63 1.22 6.60 6.48
CA PHE A 63 2.69 6.64 6.51
C PHE A 63 3.29 8.00 6.11
N ILE A 64 2.52 9.08 6.26
CA ILE A 64 2.98 10.47 6.10
C ILE A 64 3.16 11.13 7.48
N GLU A 65 3.87 12.26 7.53
CA GLU A 65 4.13 13.03 8.76
C GLU A 65 2.93 13.89 9.20
N SER A 66 1.75 13.28 9.29
CA SER A 66 0.53 13.91 9.84
C SER A 66 -0.41 12.85 10.42
N ASP A 67 -1.38 13.26 11.25
CA ASP A 67 -2.45 12.36 11.68
C ASP A 67 -3.48 12.18 10.58
N GLY A 68 -3.10 11.37 9.59
CA GLY A 68 -3.90 11.10 8.42
C GLY A 68 -5.27 10.46 8.72
N CYS A 69 -5.38 9.75 9.84
CA CYS A 69 -6.64 9.14 10.26
C CYS A 69 -7.60 10.23 10.77
N ALA A 70 -7.13 11.10 11.67
CA ALA A 70 -7.92 12.22 12.16
C ALA A 70 -8.34 13.17 11.02
N ASP A 71 -7.44 13.45 10.07
CA ASP A 71 -7.73 14.25 8.89
C ASP A 71 -8.86 13.63 8.04
N ASN A 72 -8.77 12.33 7.72
CA ASN A 72 -9.80 11.63 6.95
C ASN A 72 -11.15 11.61 7.68
N ILE A 73 -11.17 11.40 9.00
CA ILE A 73 -12.40 11.43 9.81
C ILE A 73 -13.01 12.84 9.78
N CYS A 74 -12.20 13.88 9.96
CA CYS A 74 -12.65 15.27 9.92
C CYS A 74 -13.23 15.64 8.55
N LEU A 75 -12.57 15.24 7.46
CA LEU A 75 -13.05 15.45 6.09
C LEU A 75 -14.39 14.74 5.83
N LEU A 76 -14.54 13.49 6.28
CA LEU A 76 -15.78 12.74 6.15
C LEU A 76 -16.92 13.38 6.95
N ASP A 77 -16.67 13.76 8.21
CA ASP A 77 -17.65 14.44 9.06
C ASP A 77 -18.11 15.78 8.44
N LEU A 78 -17.17 16.57 7.92
CA LEU A 78 -17.48 17.80 7.19
C LEU A 78 -18.36 17.53 5.96
N ALA A 79 -18.03 16.51 5.17
CA ALA A 79 -18.79 16.13 3.97
C ALA A 79 -20.22 15.72 4.30
N LEU A 80 -20.38 14.89 5.34
CA LEU A 80 -21.69 14.44 5.83
C LEU A 80 -22.52 15.63 6.33
N LYS A 81 -21.95 16.49 7.19
CA LYS A 81 -22.64 17.68 7.72
C LYS A 81 -23.05 18.66 6.63
N TYR A 82 -22.16 18.93 5.67
CA TYR A 82 -22.43 19.81 4.55
C TYR A 82 -23.58 19.27 3.70
N HIS A 83 -23.52 18.01 3.28
CA HIS A 83 -24.55 17.41 2.42
C HIS A 83 -25.89 17.26 3.15
N HIS A 84 -25.87 16.94 4.44
CA HIS A 84 -27.07 16.92 5.27
C HIS A 84 -27.74 18.31 5.36
N THR A 85 -26.96 19.35 5.64
CA THR A 85 -27.46 20.74 5.77
C THR A 85 -28.09 21.24 4.47
N PHE A 86 -27.46 20.96 3.34
CA PHE A 86 -27.95 21.39 2.02
C PHE A 86 -28.90 20.37 1.35
N LYS A 87 -29.32 19.31 2.07
CA LYS A 87 -30.20 18.25 1.55
C LYS A 87 -29.72 17.64 0.24
N LYS A 88 -28.40 17.46 0.11
CA LYS A 88 -27.75 16.83 -1.05
C LYS A 88 -27.53 15.35 -0.77
N ASN A 89 -27.57 14.54 -1.82
CA ASN A 89 -27.24 13.13 -1.72
C ASN A 89 -25.73 12.94 -1.57
N LEU A 90 -25.35 11.93 -0.79
CA LEU A 90 -23.98 11.48 -0.60
C LEU A 90 -24.00 9.96 -0.50
N PHE A 91 -23.14 9.30 -1.26
CA PHE A 91 -22.97 7.86 -1.27
C PHE A 91 -21.52 7.55 -0.93
N LEU A 92 -21.30 6.58 -0.05
CA LEU A 92 -20.00 6.15 0.44
C LEU A 92 -19.84 4.65 0.18
N ALA A 93 -18.67 4.23 -0.29
CA ALA A 93 -18.26 2.83 -0.33
C ALA A 93 -16.84 2.70 0.23
N THR A 94 -16.65 1.72 1.10
CA THR A 94 -15.33 1.37 1.62
C THR A 94 -14.85 0.09 0.94
N ILE A 95 -13.64 0.13 0.39
CA ILE A 95 -12.94 -1.01 -0.17
C ILE A 95 -11.78 -1.34 0.77
N ASP A 96 -11.84 -2.54 1.35
CA ASP A 96 -10.74 -3.14 2.12
C ASP A 96 -9.92 -4.02 1.17
N MET A 97 -8.65 -3.65 0.94
CA MET A 97 -7.76 -4.42 0.09
C MET A 97 -7.25 -5.66 0.83
N GLN A 98 -7.90 -6.80 0.59
CA GLN A 98 -7.46 -8.05 1.19
C GLN A 98 -5.99 -8.32 0.87
N LYS A 99 -5.17 -8.42 1.93
CA LYS A 99 -3.74 -8.79 1.83
C LYS A 99 -2.94 -7.86 0.89
N ALA A 100 -3.25 -6.56 0.92
CA ALA A 100 -2.71 -5.56 0.01
C ALA A 100 -1.18 -5.60 -0.17
N PHE A 101 -0.42 -5.77 0.92
CA PHE A 101 1.04 -5.88 0.84
C PHE A 101 1.48 -7.19 0.21
N GLU A 102 0.80 -8.31 0.50
CA GLU A 102 1.17 -9.64 0.02
C GLU A 102 0.84 -9.84 -1.47
N SER A 103 -0.09 -9.06 -2.02
CA SER A 103 -0.54 -9.17 -3.41
C SER A 103 0.22 -8.29 -4.40
N VAL A 104 1.14 -7.44 -3.93
CA VAL A 104 1.91 -6.55 -4.81
C VAL A 104 2.84 -7.35 -5.72
N VAL A 105 2.70 -7.17 -7.04
CA VAL A 105 3.57 -7.83 -8.03
C VAL A 105 4.76 -6.94 -8.36
N GLN A 106 5.97 -7.49 -8.19
CA GLN A 106 7.23 -6.75 -8.37
C GLN A 106 7.34 -6.06 -9.74
N LYS A 107 6.84 -6.69 -10.81
CA LYS A 107 6.83 -6.11 -12.16
C LYS A 107 5.99 -4.83 -12.25
N ALA A 108 4.84 -4.80 -11.59
CA ALA A 108 4.00 -3.61 -11.50
C ALA A 108 4.72 -2.51 -10.71
N THR A 109 5.29 -2.85 -9.55
CA THR A 109 6.10 -1.93 -8.75
C THR A 109 7.24 -1.29 -9.54
N ILE A 110 7.99 -2.08 -10.30
CA ILE A 110 9.09 -1.57 -11.15
C ILE A 110 8.56 -0.56 -12.19
N THR A 111 7.40 -0.84 -12.78
CA THR A 111 6.79 0.06 -13.77
C THR A 111 6.39 1.39 -13.13
N ILE A 112 5.82 1.35 -11.93
CA ILE A 112 5.40 2.53 -11.18
C ILE A 112 6.60 3.34 -10.69
N LEU A 113 7.66 2.70 -10.20
CA LEU A 113 8.90 3.38 -9.82
C LEU A 113 9.53 4.09 -11.02
N LYS A 114 9.50 3.50 -12.22
CA LYS A 114 9.96 4.16 -13.45
C LYS A 114 9.10 5.38 -13.80
N ALA A 115 7.77 5.25 -13.72
CA ALA A 115 6.86 6.36 -13.98
C ALA A 115 7.07 7.53 -13.02
N LYS A 116 7.46 7.24 -11.77
CA LYS A 116 7.85 8.24 -10.76
C LYS A 116 9.28 8.76 -10.89
N SER A 117 9.98 8.46 -11.99
CA SER A 117 11.35 8.91 -12.24
C SER A 117 12.36 8.48 -11.15
N VAL A 118 12.09 7.36 -10.46
CA VAL A 118 13.02 6.80 -9.49
C VAL A 118 14.30 6.38 -10.22
N PRO A 119 15.50 6.71 -9.69
CA PRO A 119 16.76 6.38 -10.36
C PRO A 119 16.87 4.89 -10.70
N SER A 120 17.31 4.59 -11.93
CA SER A 120 17.46 3.21 -12.42
C SER A 120 18.32 2.34 -11.50
N ARG A 121 19.33 2.93 -10.86
CA ARG A 121 20.18 2.27 -9.86
C ARG A 121 19.40 1.74 -8.66
N PHE A 122 18.42 2.48 -8.18
CA PHE A 122 17.55 2.01 -7.10
C PHE A 122 16.64 0.88 -7.59
N ILE A 123 16.12 0.99 -8.81
CA ILE A 123 15.26 -0.05 -9.41
C ILE A 123 16.05 -1.37 -9.55
N SER A 124 17.30 -1.32 -9.99
CA SER A 124 18.20 -2.48 -10.04
C SER A 124 18.45 -3.06 -8.64
N TYR A 125 18.66 -2.22 -7.64
CA TYR A 125 18.79 -2.64 -6.24
C TYR A 125 17.51 -3.35 -5.74
N TYR A 126 16.35 -2.76 -5.99
CA TYR A 126 15.04 -3.32 -5.62
C TYR A 126 14.82 -4.69 -6.26
N MET A 127 15.13 -4.84 -7.55
CA MET A 127 15.07 -6.14 -8.24
C MET A 127 16.04 -7.14 -7.62
N ASN A 128 17.28 -6.74 -7.34
CA ASN A 128 18.29 -7.61 -6.75
C ASN A 128 17.87 -8.08 -5.33
N MET A 129 17.21 -7.22 -4.56
CA MET A 129 16.73 -7.53 -3.20
C MET A 129 15.73 -8.68 -3.17
N TYR A 130 14.83 -8.75 -4.15
CA TYR A 130 13.84 -9.82 -4.25
C TYR A 130 14.37 -11.06 -4.97
N ASN A 131 15.28 -10.87 -5.94
CA ASN A 131 15.89 -11.97 -6.67
C ASN A 131 16.76 -12.86 -5.76
N GLY A 132 16.37 -14.14 -5.65
CA GLY A 132 17.02 -15.11 -4.77
C GLY A 132 16.79 -14.84 -3.28
N SER A 133 15.79 -14.03 -2.93
CA SER A 133 15.42 -13.82 -1.53
C SER A 133 14.81 -15.07 -0.91
N LEU A 134 15.06 -15.23 0.39
CA LEU A 134 14.60 -16.37 1.18
C LEU A 134 13.94 -15.87 2.46
N THR A 135 12.85 -16.52 2.85
CA THR A 135 12.28 -16.35 4.18
C THR A 135 12.04 -17.69 4.85
N ILE A 136 12.23 -17.73 6.17
CA ILE A 136 11.87 -18.86 7.02
C ILE A 136 10.62 -18.46 7.82
N LEU A 137 9.53 -19.22 7.66
CA LEU A 137 8.31 -18.99 8.45
C LEU A 137 8.52 -19.50 9.88
N GLN A 138 8.08 -18.73 10.87
CA GLN A 138 8.19 -19.08 12.28
C GLN A 138 6.84 -18.92 13.00
N HIS A 139 6.49 -19.92 13.80
CA HIS A 139 5.31 -19.91 14.67
C HIS A 139 5.60 -20.67 15.97
N GLY A 140 5.78 -19.93 17.08
CA GLY A 140 6.26 -20.53 18.33
C GLY A 140 7.65 -21.16 18.13
N ASP A 141 7.81 -22.41 18.54
CA ASP A 141 9.06 -23.17 18.39
C ASP A 141 9.20 -23.83 17.00
N TRP A 142 8.18 -23.76 16.15
CA TRP A 142 8.19 -24.33 14.81
C TRP A 142 8.82 -23.37 13.79
N SER A 143 9.61 -23.91 12.87
CA SER A 143 10.16 -23.20 11.70
C SER A 143 9.97 -24.03 10.42
N SER A 144 9.72 -23.36 9.30
CA SER A 144 9.65 -24.01 7.98
C SER A 144 11.05 -24.24 7.38
N ASP A 145 11.11 -25.01 6.30
CA ASP A 145 12.22 -24.90 5.34
C ASP A 145 12.25 -23.49 4.71
N PRO A 146 13.41 -23.05 4.18
CA PRO A 146 13.50 -21.77 3.47
C PRO A 146 12.56 -21.71 2.26
N ILE A 147 11.79 -20.63 2.15
CA ILE A 147 10.82 -20.39 1.08
C ILE A 147 11.27 -19.19 0.25
N HIS A 148 11.06 -19.26 -1.06
CA HIS A 148 11.24 -18.15 -1.98
C HIS A 148 9.94 -17.35 -2.11
N PRO A 149 9.89 -16.07 -1.68
CA PRO A 149 8.73 -15.23 -1.91
C PRO A 149 8.59 -14.86 -3.38
N GLU A 150 7.46 -15.19 -4.02
CA GLU A 150 7.19 -14.88 -5.43
C GLU A 150 6.58 -13.48 -5.61
N CYS A 151 5.80 -13.02 -4.64
CA CYS A 151 5.13 -11.74 -4.66
C CYS A 151 5.06 -11.13 -3.26
N GLY A 152 4.64 -9.87 -3.22
CA GLY A 152 4.37 -9.14 -2.01
C GLY A 152 5.54 -8.33 -1.47
N GLU A 153 5.18 -7.23 -0.82
CA GLU A 153 6.04 -6.39 -0.02
C GLU A 153 6.25 -6.98 1.37
N LYS A 154 7.44 -6.76 1.93
CA LYS A 154 7.82 -7.29 3.25
C LYS A 154 7.14 -6.51 4.37
N GLN A 155 6.06 -7.04 4.94
CA GLN A 155 5.40 -6.41 6.07
C GLN A 155 6.35 -6.33 7.29
N GLY A 156 6.69 -5.11 7.71
CA GLY A 156 7.68 -4.85 8.77
C GLY A 156 9.00 -4.27 8.27
N ASP A 157 9.20 -4.21 6.96
CA ASP A 157 10.30 -3.48 6.33
C ASP A 157 9.97 -1.97 6.26
N PRO A 158 10.90 -1.06 6.63
CA PRO A 158 10.62 0.38 6.61
C PRO A 158 10.42 0.96 5.20
N LEU A 159 10.93 0.30 4.15
CA LEU A 159 10.77 0.77 2.77
C LEU A 159 9.42 0.35 2.17
N SER A 160 8.91 -0.82 2.55
CA SER A 160 7.69 -1.40 1.97
C SER A 160 6.43 -0.50 2.05
N PRO A 161 6.14 0.21 3.15
CA PRO A 161 5.02 1.17 3.19
C PRO A 161 5.12 2.29 2.16
N ILE A 162 6.34 2.77 1.88
CA ILE A 162 6.57 3.86 0.93
C ILE A 162 6.38 3.38 -0.51
N ILE A 163 6.89 2.17 -0.80
CA ILE A 163 6.67 1.51 -2.10
C ILE A 163 5.18 1.23 -2.31
N PHE A 164 4.48 0.76 -1.27
CA PHE A 164 3.03 0.56 -1.31
C PHE A 164 2.27 1.86 -1.57
N ASN A 165 2.66 2.96 -0.93
CA ASN A 165 2.07 4.29 -1.21
C ASN A 165 2.26 4.73 -2.67
N CYS A 166 3.38 4.38 -3.32
CA CYS A 166 3.56 4.63 -4.75
C CYS A 166 2.54 3.88 -5.62
N MET A 167 2.15 2.66 -5.21
CA MET A 167 1.12 1.87 -5.89
C MET A 167 -0.26 2.51 -5.74
N ILE A 168 -0.62 2.91 -4.51
CA ILE A 168 -1.89 3.58 -4.24
C ILE A 168 -1.96 4.91 -5.00
N ASP A 169 -0.87 5.68 -5.04
CA ASP A 169 -0.77 6.90 -5.82
C ASP A 169 -1.08 6.68 -7.30
N GLU A 170 -0.54 5.62 -7.92
CA GLU A 170 -0.85 5.29 -9.32
C GLU A 170 -2.34 4.94 -9.53
N MET A 171 -2.96 4.27 -8.55
CA MET A 171 -4.41 4.02 -8.57
C MET A 171 -5.22 5.31 -8.43
N LEU A 172 -4.81 6.21 -7.53
CA LEU A 172 -5.47 7.49 -7.28
C LEU A 172 -5.49 8.38 -8.54
N ARG A 173 -4.44 8.34 -9.37
CA ARG A 173 -4.38 9.05 -10.65
C ARG A 173 -5.34 8.53 -11.72
N GLN A 174 -5.80 7.29 -11.59
CA GLN A 174 -6.78 6.69 -12.51
C GLN A 174 -8.24 6.98 -12.09
N LEU A 175 -8.45 7.60 -10.94
CA LEU A 175 -9.79 7.97 -10.51
C LEU A 175 -10.26 9.25 -11.22
N PRO A 176 -11.51 9.27 -11.73
CA PRO A 176 -12.06 10.45 -12.39
C PRO A 176 -12.17 11.64 -11.42
N GLU A 177 -11.53 12.75 -11.76
CA GLU A 177 -11.48 13.97 -10.94
C GLU A 177 -12.81 14.74 -10.94
N GLU A 178 -13.66 14.52 -11.94
CA GLU A 178 -14.97 15.13 -12.06
C GLU A 178 -16.04 14.48 -11.16
N ILE A 179 -15.77 13.27 -10.67
CA ILE A 179 -16.70 12.51 -9.83
C ILE A 179 -16.31 12.69 -8.37
N GLY A 180 -17.27 13.05 -7.53
CA GLY A 180 -17.08 13.17 -6.09
C GLY A 180 -18.23 13.89 -5.39
N VAL A 181 -17.99 14.31 -4.16
CA VAL A 181 -18.81 15.27 -3.43
C VAL A 181 -18.14 16.64 -3.46
N GLU A 182 -18.92 17.69 -3.68
CA GLU A 182 -18.40 19.05 -3.79
C GLU A 182 -18.78 19.88 -2.57
N MET A 183 -17.78 20.50 -1.95
CA MET A 183 -17.89 21.34 -0.77
C MET A 183 -17.11 22.64 -1.03
N ASN A 184 -17.80 23.76 -1.22
CA ASN A 184 -17.19 25.08 -1.43
C ASN A 184 -16.07 25.09 -2.50
N GLY A 185 -16.30 24.45 -3.66
CA GLY A 185 -15.34 24.38 -4.77
C GLY A 185 -14.24 23.32 -4.60
N LEU A 186 -14.17 22.62 -3.46
CA LEU A 186 -13.31 21.45 -3.27
C LEU A 186 -14.10 20.18 -3.58
N ARG A 187 -13.52 19.29 -4.37
CA ARG A 187 -14.10 17.98 -4.66
C ARG A 187 -13.36 16.88 -3.91
N LEU A 188 -14.10 16.10 -3.15
CA LEU A 188 -13.62 14.92 -2.46
C LEU A 188 -14.19 13.69 -3.17
N ASN A 189 -13.32 12.79 -3.63
CA ASN A 189 -13.73 11.56 -4.33
C ASN A 189 -13.23 10.30 -3.64
N VAL A 190 -12.13 10.38 -2.90
CA VAL A 190 -11.59 9.29 -2.11
C VAL A 190 -10.80 9.81 -0.91
N MET A 191 -10.84 9.06 0.18
CA MET A 191 -9.94 9.19 1.32
C MET A 191 -9.25 7.83 1.50
N THR A 192 -7.92 7.79 1.45
CA THR A 192 -7.18 6.54 1.65
C THR A 192 -6.31 6.59 2.90
N PHE A 193 -6.21 5.45 3.58
CA PHE A 193 -5.30 5.25 4.69
C PHE A 193 -4.75 3.83 4.61
N GLY A 194 -3.58 3.69 3.99
CA GLY A 194 -2.94 2.39 3.82
C GLY A 194 -3.74 1.59 2.82
N ASP A 195 -4.24 0.44 3.24
CA ASP A 195 -5.08 -0.49 2.48
C ASP A 195 -6.58 -0.14 2.49
N ASP A 196 -7.02 0.80 3.33
CA ASP A 196 -8.41 1.28 3.38
C ASP A 196 -8.67 2.38 2.33
N LEU A 197 -9.63 2.15 1.43
CA LEU A 197 -10.10 3.15 0.47
C LEU A 197 -11.57 3.51 0.75
N ASN A 198 -11.83 4.79 1.04
CA ASN A 198 -13.19 5.31 1.23
C ASN A 198 -13.59 6.18 0.05
N LEU A 199 -14.35 5.61 -0.89
CA LEU A 199 -14.83 6.28 -2.10
C LEU A 199 -16.15 7.00 -1.83
N ILE A 200 -16.27 8.24 -2.31
CA ILE A 200 -17.41 9.10 -1.99
C ILE A 200 -17.90 9.85 -3.23
N ALA A 201 -19.22 9.86 -3.45
CA ALA A 201 -19.81 10.56 -4.59
C ALA A 201 -21.22 11.10 -4.29
N SER A 202 -21.62 12.12 -5.04
CA SER A 202 -22.95 12.72 -4.98
C SER A 202 -24.05 11.91 -5.70
N THR A 203 -23.68 10.91 -6.51
CA THR A 203 -24.62 10.05 -7.24
C THR A 203 -24.21 8.57 -7.15
N LYS A 204 -25.20 7.67 -7.20
CA LYS A 204 -24.97 6.21 -7.24
C LYS A 204 -24.10 5.81 -8.43
N ARG A 205 -24.36 6.39 -9.62
CA ARG A 205 -23.60 6.14 -10.84
C ARG A 205 -22.15 6.62 -10.70
N GLY A 206 -21.95 7.78 -10.09
CA GLY A 206 -20.61 8.30 -9.77
C GLY A 206 -19.86 7.35 -8.85
N LEU A 207 -20.49 6.92 -7.74
CA LEU A 207 -19.86 5.97 -6.83
C LEU A 207 -19.49 4.65 -7.52
N GLN A 208 -20.39 4.09 -8.33
CA GLN A 208 -20.10 2.87 -9.08
C GLN A 208 -18.94 3.06 -10.07
N SER A 209 -18.84 4.24 -10.71
CA SER A 209 -17.71 4.55 -11.59
C SER A 209 -16.39 4.64 -10.81
N LEU A 210 -16.38 5.24 -9.62
CA LEU A 210 -15.21 5.25 -8.74
C LEU A 210 -14.79 3.84 -8.34
N ILE A 211 -15.76 2.99 -7.95
CA ILE A 211 -15.49 1.58 -7.58
C ILE A 211 -14.86 0.84 -8.76
N ASN A 212 -15.46 0.94 -9.96
CA ASN A 212 -14.96 0.23 -11.14
C ASN A 212 -13.53 0.65 -11.50
N ASN A 213 -13.23 1.95 -11.48
CA ASN A 213 -11.88 2.45 -11.77
C ASN A 213 -10.88 2.05 -10.69
N ALA A 214 -11.26 2.15 -9.40
CA ALA A 214 -10.40 1.72 -8.30
C ALA A 214 -10.06 0.23 -8.41
N VAL A 215 -11.07 -0.63 -8.59
CA VAL A 215 -10.87 -2.08 -8.72
C VAL A 215 -10.00 -2.42 -9.93
N LEU A 216 -10.23 -1.80 -11.08
CA LEU A 216 -9.43 -2.02 -12.30
C LEU A 216 -7.97 -1.60 -12.09
N ALA A 217 -7.74 -0.43 -11.51
CA ALA A 217 -6.40 0.07 -11.24
C ALA A 217 -5.64 -0.80 -10.23
N LEU A 218 -6.33 -1.27 -9.18
CA LEU A 218 -5.76 -2.22 -8.22
C LEU A 218 -5.45 -3.57 -8.86
N TYR A 219 -6.32 -4.07 -9.74
CA TYR A 219 -6.10 -5.32 -10.48
C TYR A 219 -4.81 -5.28 -11.32
N ASN A 220 -4.59 -4.16 -12.02
CA ASN A 220 -3.37 -3.92 -12.80
C ASN A 220 -2.11 -3.90 -11.91
N CYS A 221 -2.24 -3.55 -10.64
CA CYS A 221 -1.15 -3.52 -9.66
C CYS A 221 -0.89 -4.89 -9.01
N SER A 222 -1.94 -5.71 -8.82
CA SER A 222 -1.86 -7.03 -8.17
C SER A 222 -1.57 -8.18 -9.13
N GLY A 223 -1.54 -7.93 -10.45
CA GLY A 223 -1.15 -8.91 -11.47
C GLY A 223 -1.92 -10.23 -11.43
N GLN A 224 -3.13 -10.24 -10.88
CA GLN A 224 -4.02 -11.38 -11.01
C GLN A 224 -4.45 -11.44 -12.48
N SER A 225 -4.35 -12.61 -13.09
CA SER A 225 -4.77 -12.93 -14.45
C SER A 225 -5.56 -14.22 -14.39
#